data_AF-A0A7W1KBC0-F1
#
_entry.id   AF-A0A7W1KBC0-F1
#
_cell.length_a   1.000
_cell.length_b   1.000
_cell.length_c   1.000
_cell.angle_alpha   90.00
_cell.angle_beta   90.00
_cell.angle_gamma   90.00
#
_symmetry.space_group_name_H-M   'P 1'
#
loop_
_entity.id
_entity.type
_entity.pdbx_description
1 polymer ?
#
loop_
_entity_poly.entity_id
_entity_poly.type
_entity_poly.pdbx_seq_one_letter_code
_entity_poly.pdbx_strand_id
1 'polypeptide(L)' 'MPNHLTPTELARESGLDRRAVISKCMEMGVPIFQGRIDKSLFLTSLGAEQEREKVKL' A
#
# COMPACT_ATOMS: atom_id res chain seq x y z
N MET A 1 4.51 9.38 -14.85
CA MET A 1 5.07 8.39 -13.91
C MET A 1 4.26 7.10 -14.03
N PRO A 2 4.85 5.92 -13.83
CA PRO A 2 4.09 4.68 -13.76
C PRO A 2 3.11 4.75 -12.59
N ASN A 3 1.82 4.60 -12.86
CA ASN A 3 0.80 4.56 -11.79
C ASN A 3 0.76 3.19 -11.10
N HIS A 4 1.24 2.13 -11.78
CA HIS A 4 1.18 0.75 -11.31
C HIS A 4 2.57 0.22 -11.00
N LEU A 5 2.84 -0.02 -9.73
CA LEU A 5 4.12 -0.48 -9.22
C LEU A 5 4.05 -1.94 -8.78
N THR A 6 5.15 -2.67 -8.95
CA THR A 6 5.31 -3.95 -8.28
C THR A 6 5.40 -3.73 -6.77
N PRO A 7 5.12 -4.75 -5.93
CA PRO A 7 5.30 -4.65 -4.48
C PRO A 7 6.70 -4.21 -4.06
N THR A 8 7.73 -4.52 -4.86
CA THR A 8 9.13 -4.14 -4.54
C THR A 8 9.40 -2.67 -4.83
N GLU A 9 8.86 -2.14 -5.93
CA GLU A 9 8.95 -0.71 -6.25
C GLU A 9 8.17 0.12 -5.23
N LEU A 10 6.95 -0.31 -4.90
CA LEU A 10 6.10 0.39 -3.94
C LEU A 10 6.66 0.37 -2.52
N ALA A 11 7.31 -0.72 -2.12
CA ALA A 11 8.06 -0.83 -0.87
C ALA A 11 9.15 0.25 -0.76
N ARG A 12 9.94 0.43 -1.82
CA ARG A 12 10.99 1.46 -1.87
C ARG A 12 10.42 2.88 -1.76
N GLU A 13 9.28 3.13 -2.41
CA GLU A 13 8.67 4.46 -2.39
C GLU A 13 7.95 4.79 -1.08
N SER A 14 7.33 3.81 -0.44
CA SER A 14 6.58 3.99 0.81
C SER A 14 7.43 3.84 2.07
N GLY A 15 8.70 3.42 1.95
CA GLY A 15 9.57 3.14 3.09
C GLY A 15 9.14 1.89 3.88
N LEU A 16 8.36 0.99 3.25
CA LEU A 16 7.87 -0.25 3.84
C LEU A 16 8.65 -1.45 3.33
N ASP A 17 8.63 -2.55 4.08
CA ASP A 17 9.06 -3.84 3.56
C ASP A 17 8.12 -4.37 2.49
N ARG A 18 8.65 -5.08 1.48
CA ARG A 18 7.82 -5.74 0.45
C ARG A 18 6.72 -6.61 1.04
N ARG A 19 7.02 -7.36 2.11
CA ARG A 19 6.02 -8.19 2.81
C ARG A 19 4.94 -7.33 3.46
N ALA A 20 5.32 -6.23 4.10
CA ALA A 20 4.38 -5.29 4.71
C ALA A 20 3.45 -4.66 3.67
N VAL A 21 3.98 -4.28 2.49
CA VAL A 21 3.15 -3.79 1.37
C VAL A 21 2.09 -4.81 0.98
N ILE A 22 2.45 -6.09 0.82
CA ILE A 22 1.52 -7.15 0.45
C ILE A 22 0.47 -7.37 1.54
N SER A 23 0.88 -7.48 2.81
CA SER A 23 -0.04 -7.63 3.93
C SER A 23 -1.02 -6.46 4.02
N LYS A 24 -0.52 -5.22 3.92
CA LYS A 24 -1.37 -4.01 3.94
C LYS A 24 -2.33 -3.96 2.75
N CYS A 25 -1.94 -4.42 1.56
CA CYS A 25 -2.88 -4.53 0.44
C CYS A 25 -4.04 -5.47 0.78
N MET A 26 -3.76 -6.63 1.41
CA MET A 26 -4.80 -7.56 1.84
C MET A 26 -5.69 -6.99 2.95
N GLU A 27 -5.10 -6.35 3.96
CA GLU A 27 -5.82 -5.74 5.09
C GLU A 27 -6.75 -4.59 4.63
N MET A 28 -6.26 -3.73 3.73
CA MET A 28 -6.97 -2.54 3.26
C MET A 28 -7.87 -2.81 2.04
N GLY A 29 -7.88 -4.04 1.51
CA GLY A 29 -8.63 -4.39 0.30
C GLY A 29 -8.11 -3.74 -0.98
N VAL A 30 -6.81 -3.41 -1.05
CA VAL A 30 -6.17 -2.86 -2.25
C VAL A 30 -5.82 -3.99 -3.22
N PRO A 31 -6.29 -3.95 -4.48
CA PRO A 31 -6.09 -5.05 -5.43
C PRO A 31 -4.64 -5.17 -5.90
N ILE A 32 -4.17 -6.40 -6.01
CA ILE A 32 -2.91 -6.76 -6.68
C ILE A 32 -3.26 -7.43 -8.01
N PHE A 33 -3.13 -6.71 -9.13
CA PHE A 33 -3.47 -7.22 -10.46
C PHE A 33 -2.18 -7.51 -11.24
N GLN A 34 -2.00 -8.77 -11.66
CA GLN A 34 -0.81 -9.22 -12.40
C GLN A 34 0.52 -8.82 -11.72
N GLY A 35 0.55 -8.87 -10.38
CA GLY A 35 1.72 -8.51 -9.58
C GLY A 35 2.01 -7.00 -9.51
N ARG A 36 1.05 -6.13 -9.89
CA ARG A 36 1.15 -4.68 -9.77
C ARG A 36 0.03 -4.11 -8.90
N ILE A 37 0.31 -2.95 -8.32
CA ILE A 37 -0.53 -2.22 -7.38
C ILE A 37 -0.61 -0.77 -7.87
N ASP A 38 -1.82 -0.20 -7.89
CA ASP A 38 -1.97 1.24 -8.13
C ASP A 38 -1.42 2.03 -6.95
N LYS A 39 -0.39 2.85 -7.21
CA LYS A 39 0.34 3.62 -6.21
C LYS A 39 -0.58 4.58 -5.45
N SER A 40 -1.41 5.31 -6.18
CA SER A 40 -2.25 6.35 -5.60
C SER A 40 -3.26 5.73 -4.64
N LEU A 41 -3.93 4.66 -5.08
CA LEU A 41 -4.87 3.91 -4.26
C LEU A 41 -4.18 3.39 -2.99
N PHE A 42 -3.00 2.76 -3.12
CA PHE A 42 -2.28 2.24 -1.96
C PHE A 42 -1.93 3.33 -0.95
N LEU A 43 -1.35 4.45 -1.40
CA LEU A 43 -0.93 5.53 -0.50
C LEU A 43 -2.13 6.23 0.16
N THR A 44 -3.23 6.40 -0.57
CA THR A 44 -4.49 6.93 -0.02
C THR A 44 -5.07 5.99 1.05
N SER A 45 -5.14 4.68 0.77
CA SER A 45 -5.60 3.68 1.73
C SER A 45 -4.70 3.61 2.97
N LEU A 46 -3.36 3.66 2.78
CA LEU A 46 -2.39 3.62 3.87
C LEU A 46 -2.56 4.82 4.81
N GLY A 47 -2.71 6.03 4.25
CA GLY A 47 -2.97 7.22 5.06
C GLY A 47 -4.30 7.12 5.83
N ALA A 48 -5.36 6.61 5.20
CA ALA A 48 -6.64 6.42 5.87
C ALA A 48 -6.56 5.40 7.02
N GLU A 49 -5.77 4.32 6.87
CA GLU A 49 -5.56 3.33 7.93
C GLU A 49 -4.74 3.91 9.10
N GLN A 50 -3.69 4.68 8.82
CA GLN A 50 -2.88 5.34 9.85
C GLN A 50 -3.71 6.32 10.69
N GLU A 51 -4.60 7.08 10.07
CA GLU A 51 -5.52 7.96 10.80
C GLU A 51 -6.51 7.16 11.68
N ARG A 52 -7.01 6.01 11.19
CA ARG A 52 -7.86 5.12 11.98
C ARG A 52 -7.11 4.54 13.19
N GLU A 53 -5.83 4.22 13.05
CA GLU A 53 -5.00 3.73 14.16
C GLU A 53 -4.77 4.80 15.23
N LYS A 54 -4.54 6.07 14.82
CA LYS A 54 -4.38 7.19 15.76
C LYS A 54 -5.62 7.45 16.62
N VAL A 55 -6.82 7.24 16.09
CA VAL A 55 -8.09 7.43 16.82
C VAL A 55 -8.37 6.29 17.82
N LYS A 56 -7.69 5.15 17.69
CA LYS A 56 -7.83 4.00 18.61
C LYS A 56 -6.90 4.08 19.84
N LEU A 57 -5.92 4.97 19.81
CA LEU A 57 -4.95 5.22 20.90
C LEU A 57 -5.45 6.33 21.84
#